data_AF-A0A9X0L419-F1
#
_entry.id   AF-A0A9X0L419-F1
#
_cell.length_a   1.000
_cell.length_b   1.000
_cell.length_c   1.000
_cell.angle_alpha   90.00
_cell.angle_beta   90.00
_cell.angle_gamma   90.00
#
_symmetry.space_group_name_H-M   'P 1'
#
loop_
_entity.id
_entity.type
_entity.pdbx_description
1 polymer ?
#
loop_
_entity_poly.entity_id
_entity_poly.type
_entity_poly.pdbx_seq_one_letter_code
_entity_poly.pdbx_strand_id
1 'polypeptide(L)'
;MQNRAQAGRIFRAVLHALRDRIPAEKAAHLGAQLPIIWKGIYFDGYKVRREPIVVRHAQDWLVFVASYDAFAEGHDFPTAEHTRRAFMGVMNALEELLSPGQYSQVVDALHTDIQELLYVH
;
A
#
# COMPACT_ATOMS: atom_id res chain seq x y z
N MET A 1 -7.50 7.02 21.50
CA MET A 1 -7.82 7.82 20.29
C MET A 1 -6.61 8.04 19.38
N GLN A 2 -5.42 8.35 19.92
CA GLN A 2 -4.19 8.60 19.14
C GLN A 2 -3.79 7.45 18.20
N ASN A 3 -3.91 6.19 18.65
CA ASN A 3 -3.57 5.00 17.86
C ASN A 3 -4.47 4.82 16.60
N ARG A 4 -5.77 5.16 16.66
CA ARG A 4 -6.68 5.01 15.51
C ARG A 4 -6.39 6.00 14.38
N ALA A 5 -6.07 7.25 14.73
CA ALA A 5 -5.71 8.27 13.75
C ALA A 5 -4.40 7.92 13.05
N GLN A 6 -3.40 7.46 13.81
CA GLN A 6 -2.15 6.94 13.29
C GLN A 6 -2.37 5.72 12.37
N ALA A 7 -3.13 4.72 12.82
CA ALA A 7 -3.45 3.55 12.01
C ALA A 7 -4.13 3.94 10.68
N GLY A 8 -5.02 4.94 10.70
CA GLY A 8 -5.64 5.47 9.48
C GLY A 8 -4.65 6.10 8.50
N ARG A 9 -3.66 6.88 8.98
CA ARG A 9 -2.62 7.47 8.12
C ARG A 9 -1.68 6.42 7.56
N ILE A 10 -1.26 5.46 8.38
CA ILE A 10 -0.45 4.31 7.95
C ILE A 10 -1.17 3.51 6.86
N PHE A 11 -2.44 3.19 7.10
CA PHE A 11 -3.28 2.48 6.14
C PHE A 11 -3.40 3.24 4.81
N ARG A 12 -3.64 4.55 4.88
CA ARG A 12 -3.67 5.43 3.69
C ARG A 12 -2.35 5.40 2.93
N ALA A 13 -1.22 5.54 3.62
CA ALA A 13 0.11 5.55 3.01
C ALA A 13 0.38 4.27 2.21
N VAL A 14 0.09 3.10 2.79
CA VAL A 14 0.27 1.82 2.11
C VAL A 14 -0.68 1.67 0.91
N LEU A 15 -1.96 2.00 1.06
CA LEU A 15 -2.92 1.92 -0.04
C LEU A 15 -2.55 2.84 -1.21
N HIS A 16 -2.07 4.06 -0.93
CA HIS A 16 -1.63 5.00 -1.96
C HIS A 16 -0.37 4.51 -2.67
N ALA A 17 0.60 3.97 -1.94
CA ALA A 17 1.79 3.38 -2.53
C ALA A 17 1.46 2.19 -3.44
N LEU A 18 0.57 1.29 -3.01
CA LEU A 18 0.07 0.19 -3.84
C LEU A 18 -0.60 0.71 -5.11
N ARG A 19 -1.54 1.65 -4.98
CA ARG A 19 -2.27 2.28 -6.09
C ARG A 19 -1.35 2.90 -7.13
N ASP A 20 -0.36 3.67 -6.71
CA ASP A 20 0.50 4.43 -7.62
C ASP A 20 1.58 3.55 -8.29
N ARG A 21 1.83 2.35 -7.74
CA ARG A 21 2.77 1.35 -8.29
C ARG A 21 2.15 0.39 -9.30
N ILE A 22 0.82 0.25 -9.32
CA ILE A 22 0.11 -0.65 -10.23
C ILE A 22 -0.46 0.13 -11.44
N PRO A 23 -0.57 -0.49 -12.63
CA PRO A 23 -1.17 0.15 -13.79
C PRO A 23 -2.59 0.67 -13.50
N ALA A 24 -2.95 1.84 -14.04
CA ALA A 24 -4.19 2.55 -13.69
C ALA A 24 -5.46 1.70 -13.81
N GLU A 25 -5.55 0.83 -14.83
CA GLU A 25 -6.67 -0.09 -15.00
C GLU A 25 -6.76 -1.10 -13.84
N LYS A 26 -5.64 -1.71 -13.47
CA LYS A 26 -5.56 -2.62 -12.32
C LYS A 26 -5.82 -1.89 -11.00
N ALA A 27 -5.37 -0.64 -10.88
CA ALA A 27 -5.65 0.22 -9.73
C ALA A 27 -7.16 0.47 -9.57
N ALA A 28 -7.84 0.83 -10.66
CA ALA A 28 -9.28 1.02 -10.65
C ALA A 28 -10.03 -0.29 -10.30
N HIS A 29 -9.59 -1.42 -10.84
CA HIS A 29 -10.17 -2.72 -10.53
C HIS A 29 -10.01 -3.09 -9.05
N LEU A 30 -8.81 -2.94 -8.48
CA LEU A 30 -8.56 -3.13 -7.05
C LEU A 30 -9.47 -2.23 -6.21
N GLY A 31 -9.49 -0.93 -6.51
CA GLY A 31 -10.34 0.05 -5.82
C GLY A 31 -11.83 -0.30 -5.88
N ALA A 32 -12.31 -0.96 -6.94
CA ALA A 32 -13.69 -1.39 -7.05
C ALA A 32 -14.07 -2.49 -6.04
N GLN A 33 -13.10 -3.31 -5.59
CA GLN A 33 -13.32 -4.40 -4.64
C GLN A 33 -13.28 -3.96 -3.17
N LEU A 34 -12.74 -2.77 -2.88
CA LEU A 34 -12.55 -2.33 -1.49
C LEU A 34 -13.90 -2.00 -0.80
N PRO A 35 -14.01 -2.09 0.54
CA PRO A 35 -15.15 -1.56 1.27
C PRO A 35 -15.30 -0.05 1.07
N ILE A 36 -16.52 0.50 1.16
CA ILE A 36 -16.82 1.91 0.82
C ILE A 36 -15.90 2.93 1.51
N ILE A 37 -15.59 2.73 2.79
CA ILE A 37 -14.69 3.62 3.55
C ILE A 37 -13.25 3.52 3.02
N TRP A 38 -12.79 2.31 2.70
CA TRP A 38 -11.46 2.08 2.16
C TRP A 38 -11.33 2.67 0.76
N LYS A 39 -12.40 2.62 -0.06
CA LYS A 39 -12.44 3.31 -1.37
C LYS A 39 -12.21 4.81 -1.21
N GLY A 40 -12.86 5.45 -0.24
CA GLY A 40 -12.66 6.87 0.05
C GLY A 40 -11.20 7.19 0.34
N ILE A 41 -10.54 6.38 1.17
CA ILE A 41 -9.12 6.51 1.48
C ILE A 41 -8.26 6.24 0.24
N TYR A 42 -8.55 5.16 -0.50
CA TYR A 42 -7.78 4.71 -1.66
C TYR A 42 -7.79 5.73 -2.80
N PHE A 43 -8.94 6.33 -3.09
CA PHE A 43 -9.08 7.31 -4.17
C PHE A 43 -8.78 8.75 -3.76
N ASP A 44 -8.61 9.02 -2.46
CA ASP A 44 -8.24 10.34 -1.95
C ASP A 44 -6.95 10.85 -2.64
N GLY A 45 -7.04 12.04 -3.23
CA GLY A 45 -5.94 12.69 -3.94
C GLY A 45 -5.40 11.93 -5.16
N TYR A 46 -6.08 10.89 -5.68
CA TYR A 46 -5.55 10.09 -6.79
C TYR A 46 -5.41 10.92 -8.07
N LYS A 47 -4.19 10.99 -8.59
CA LYS A 47 -3.88 11.55 -9.91
C LYS A 47 -3.54 10.39 -10.84
N VAL A 48 -4.48 10.02 -11.72
CA VAL A 48 -4.28 8.94 -12.68
C VAL A 48 -3.07 9.24 -13.55
N ARG A 49 -2.10 8.32 -13.59
CA ARG A 49 -0.90 8.42 -14.42
C ARG A 49 -0.97 7.40 -15.56
N ARG A 50 -0.41 7.76 -16.70
CA ARG A 50 -0.27 6.84 -17.84
C ARG A 50 0.68 5.68 -17.52
N GLU A 51 1.74 5.98 -16.78
CA GLU A 51 2.76 5.02 -16.37
C GLU A 51 2.77 4.91 -14.84
N PRO A 52 2.82 3.68 -14.29
CA PRO A 52 2.96 3.47 -12.86
C PRO A 52 4.33 3.94 -12.36
N ILE A 53 4.40 4.34 -11.10
CA ILE A 53 5.67 4.70 -10.46
C ILE A 53 6.52 3.43 -10.37
N VAL A 54 7.72 3.44 -10.92
CA VAL A 54 8.59 2.25 -10.93
C VAL A 54 9.39 2.18 -9.65
N VAL A 55 9.09 1.18 -8.82
CA VAL A 55 9.88 0.79 -7.65
C VAL A 55 10.19 -0.69 -7.75
N ARG A 56 11.46 -1.07 -7.61
CA ARG A 56 11.93 -2.45 -7.82
C ARG A 56 12.53 -3.06 -6.57
N HIS A 57 13.31 -2.27 -5.82
CA HIS A 57 14.01 -2.78 -4.65
C HIS A 57 13.17 -2.67 -3.39
N ALA A 58 13.33 -3.65 -2.49
CA ALA A 58 12.62 -3.74 -1.23
C ALA A 58 12.80 -2.48 -0.37
N GLN A 59 14.03 -1.98 -0.25
CA GLN A 59 14.30 -0.80 0.58
C GLN A 59 13.66 0.47 -0.01
N ASP A 60 13.71 0.64 -1.33
CA ASP A 60 13.09 1.77 -2.03
C ASP A 60 11.57 1.73 -1.88
N TRP A 61 10.96 0.54 -1.84
CA TRP A 61 9.54 0.38 -1.57
C TRP A 61 9.16 0.89 -0.18
N LEU A 62 9.94 0.55 0.85
CA LEU A 62 9.68 1.03 2.20
C LEU A 62 9.82 2.56 2.29
N VAL A 63 10.83 3.14 1.64
CA VAL A 63 10.97 4.61 1.56
C VAL A 63 9.80 5.23 0.80
N PHE A 64 9.37 4.61 -0.30
CA PHE A 64 8.26 5.08 -1.11
C PHE A 64 6.94 5.06 -0.33
N VAL A 65 6.63 3.99 0.41
CA VAL A 65 5.46 3.93 1.30
C VAL A 65 5.52 5.03 2.35
N ALA A 66 6.66 5.19 3.03
CA ALA A 66 6.83 6.22 4.06
C ALA A 66 6.69 7.65 3.52
N SER A 67 6.99 7.88 2.23
CA SER A 67 6.85 9.21 1.61
C SER A 67 5.40 9.74 1.60
N TYR A 68 4.39 8.87 1.73
CA TYR A 68 2.98 9.28 1.83
C TYR A 68 2.57 9.75 3.23
N ASP A 69 3.48 9.74 4.21
CA ASP A 69 3.30 10.20 5.59
C ASP A 69 3.71 11.68 5.82
N ALA A 70 3.69 12.51 4.77
CA ALA A 70 4.16 13.90 4.83
C ALA A 70 3.50 14.77 5.93
N PHE A 71 2.36 14.38 6.48
CA PHE A 71 1.65 15.11 7.53
C PHE A 71 2.03 14.72 8.97
N ALA A 72 2.76 13.61 9.17
CA ALA A 72 3.15 13.15 10.50
C ALA A 72 4.65 13.29 10.79
N GLU A 73 5.39 14.08 9.98
CA GLU A 73 6.83 14.34 10.15
C GLU A 73 7.69 13.06 10.33
N GLY A 74 7.26 11.93 9.75
CA GLY A 74 7.96 10.65 9.88
C GLY A 74 7.74 9.92 11.21
N HIS A 75 6.84 10.39 12.06
CA HIS A 75 6.50 9.73 13.32
C HIS A 75 5.75 8.41 13.14
N ASP A 76 5.02 8.21 12.03
CA ASP A 76 4.27 6.97 11.82
C ASP A 76 5.16 5.84 11.27
N PHE A 77 6.31 6.18 10.68
CA PHE A 77 7.29 5.24 10.12
C PHE A 77 8.72 5.51 10.62
N PRO A 78 9.02 5.35 11.92
CA PRO A 78 10.32 5.70 12.47
C PRO A 78 11.47 4.81 11.97
N THR A 79 11.17 3.62 11.44
CA THR A 79 12.16 2.74 10.81
C THR A 79 11.58 2.00 9.59
N ALA A 80 12.46 1.45 8.76
CA ALA A 80 12.09 0.57 7.65
C ALA A 80 11.24 -0.62 8.11
N GLU A 81 11.56 -1.22 9.27
CA GLU A 81 10.80 -2.35 9.82
C GLU A 81 9.38 -1.94 10.24
N HIS A 82 9.17 -0.73 10.77
CA HIS A 82 7.82 -0.24 11.03
C HIS A 82 7.00 -0.13 9.74
N THR A 83 7.65 0.34 8.67
CA THR A 83 7.02 0.44 7.35
C THR A 83 6.71 -0.94 6.77
N ARG A 84 7.62 -1.91 6.92
CA ARG A 84 7.41 -3.29 6.48
C ARG A 84 6.24 -3.93 7.20
N ARG A 85 6.17 -3.81 8.54
CA ARG A 85 5.06 -4.32 9.34
C ARG A 85 3.72 -3.69 8.97
N ALA A 86 3.71 -2.39 8.69
CA ALA A 86 2.53 -1.70 8.20
C ALA A 86 2.09 -2.24 6.83
N PHE A 87 3.04 -2.37 5.90
CA PHE A 87 2.79 -2.93 4.57
C PHE A 87 2.21 -4.34 4.67
N MET A 88 2.83 -5.23 5.44
CA MET A 88 2.32 -6.59 5.69
C MET A 88 0.92 -6.56 6.31
N GLY A 89 0.68 -5.71 7.31
CA GLY A 89 -0.63 -5.61 7.96
C GLY A 89 -1.75 -5.23 6.99
N VAL A 90 -1.48 -4.33 6.05
CA VAL A 90 -2.45 -3.97 5.00
C VAL A 90 -2.60 -5.08 3.97
N MET A 91 -1.52 -5.77 3.59
CA MET A 91 -1.59 -6.90 2.66
C MET A 91 -2.39 -8.07 3.24
N ASN A 92 -2.20 -8.41 4.52
CA ASN A 92 -3.03 -9.41 5.22
C ASN A 92 -4.51 -9.00 5.23
N ALA A 93 -4.80 -7.71 5.47
CA ALA A 93 -6.17 -7.21 5.44
C ALA A 93 -6.78 -7.25 4.03
N LEU A 94 -5.97 -7.10 2.98
CA LEU A 94 -6.39 -7.29 1.59
C LEU A 94 -6.58 -8.77 1.26
N GLU A 95 -5.78 -9.68 1.79
CA GLU A 95 -5.91 -11.12 1.62
C GLU A 95 -7.22 -11.66 2.19
N GLU A 96 -7.62 -11.18 3.38
CA GLU A 96 -8.91 -11.52 3.99
C GLU A 96 -10.12 -10.96 3.22
N LEU A 97 -9.93 -9.82 2.56
CA LEU A 97 -10.99 -9.11 1.84
C LEU A 97 -11.21 -9.64 0.42
N LEU A 98 -10.12 -9.92 -0.30
CA LEU A 98 -10.13 -10.23 -1.73
C LEU A 98 -10.25 -11.73 -1.97
N SER A 99 -10.78 -12.11 -3.12
CA SER A 99 -10.65 -13.50 -3.56
C SER A 99 -9.17 -13.87 -3.79
N PRO A 100 -8.78 -15.16 -3.71
CA PRO A 100 -7.39 -15.58 -3.92
C PRO A 100 -6.80 -15.10 -5.26
N GLY A 101 -7.60 -15.11 -6.33
CA GLY A 101 -7.16 -14.63 -7.64
C GLY A 101 -6.93 -13.12 -7.69
N GLN A 102 -7.78 -12.33 -7.03
CA GLN A 102 -7.60 -10.88 -6.94
C GLN A 102 -6.40 -10.51 -6.09
N TYR A 103 -6.19 -11.21 -4.97
CA TYR A 103 -5.01 -11.00 -4.12
C TYR A 103 -3.72 -11.32 -4.88
N SER A 104 -3.66 -12.46 -5.58
CA SER A 104 -2.52 -12.81 -6.45
C SER A 104 -2.23 -11.70 -7.45
N GLN A 105 -3.24 -11.14 -8.12
CA GLN A 105 -3.06 -10.05 -9.07
C GLN A 105 -2.45 -8.78 -8.46
N VAL A 106 -2.71 -8.50 -7.17
CA VAL A 106 -2.07 -7.39 -6.46
C VAL A 106 -0.60 -7.69 -6.20
N VAL A 107 -0.30 -8.88 -5.69
CA VAL A 107 1.08 -9.33 -5.40
C VAL A 107 1.91 -9.38 -6.69
N ASP A 108 1.37 -9.93 -7.76
CA ASP A 108 2.01 -10.07 -9.09
C ASP A 108 2.28 -8.72 -9.76
N ALA A 109 1.63 -7.64 -9.32
CA ALA A 109 1.90 -6.29 -9.83
C ALA A 109 3.13 -5.64 -9.16
N LEU A 110 3.60 -6.21 -8.04
CA LEU A 110 4.81 -5.80 -7.33
C LEU A 110 6.05 -6.49 -7.93
N HIS A 111 7.21 -5.85 -7.81
CA HIS A 111 8.48 -6.47 -8.18
C HIS A 111 8.84 -7.59 -7.19
N THR A 112 9.58 -8.61 -7.62
CA THR A 112 9.93 -9.77 -6.79
C THR A 112 10.59 -9.37 -5.45
N ASP A 113 11.56 -8.45 -5.44
CA ASP A 113 12.16 -7.95 -4.19
C ASP A 113 11.13 -7.35 -3.21
N ILE A 114 10.03 -6.78 -3.73
CA ILE A 114 8.96 -6.22 -2.90
C ILE A 114 8.07 -7.35 -2.36
N GLN A 115 7.83 -8.39 -3.16
CA GLN A 115 7.07 -9.57 -2.73
C GLN A 115 7.79 -10.29 -1.57
N GLU A 116 9.13 -10.31 -1.58
CA GLU A 116 9.94 -10.90 -0.50
C GLU A 116 9.63 -10.30 0.88
N LEU A 117 9.24 -9.02 0.95
CA LEU A 117 8.88 -8.34 2.20
C LEU A 117 7.64 -8.94 2.90
N LEU A 118 6.80 -9.68 2.16
CA LEU A 118 5.59 -10.32 2.68
C LEU A 118 5.87 -11.62 3.41
N TYR A 119 7.04 -12.22 3.20
CA TYR A 119 7.43 -13.46 3.84
C TYR A 119 8.25 -13.16 5.10
N VAL A 120 8.09 -14.00 6.12
CA VAL A 120 8.93 -13.97 7.32
C VAL A 120 10.10 -14.90 7.05
N HIS A 121 11.32 -14.37 7.11
CA HIS A 121 12.54 -15.16 7.28
C HIS A 121 12.89 -15.25 8.76
#